data_AF-A0A7S1WBV3-F1
#
_entry.id   AF-A0A7S1WBV3-F1
#
_cell.length_a   1.000
_cell.length_b   1.000
_cell.length_c   1.000
_cell.angle_alpha   90.00
_cell.angle_beta   90.00
_cell.angle_gamma   90.00
#
_symmetry.space_group_name_H-M   'P 1'
#
loop_
_entity.id
_entity.type
_entity.pdbx_description
1 polymer ?
#
loop_
_entity_poly.entity_id
_entity_poly.type
_entity_poly.pdbx_seq_one_letter_code
_entity_poly.pdbx_strand_id
1 'polypeptide(L)'
;VAGKNVCDDLLGQWSATVHLPEVPRFLRLCSQWRKANPGREVLIIGGDVHEGGWTDIFTGDEQEVIRQLTTSAIANKMTKPHEALAVTLTRSLASSYDGRRLAGDWKMTHYDWTNFRNYATVECFNGDGPNRDAVISAQLVASDGVELSRLKAHCTDEPIKSWQMHALAKDAAGHVYRGFKSAMPKFFG
;
A
#
# COMPACT_ATOMS: atom_id res chain seq x y z
N VAL A 1 -12.77 -20.68 -0.89
CA VAL A 1 -11.52 -21.03 -0.16
C VAL A 1 -10.48 -20.08 -0.69
N ALA A 2 -10.12 -19.06 0.10
CA ALA A 2 -9.01 -18.17 -0.24
C ALA A 2 -7.72 -19.00 -0.41
N GLY A 3 -6.83 -18.59 -1.33
CA GLY A 3 -5.54 -19.24 -1.54
C GLY A 3 -5.52 -20.40 -2.56
N LYS A 4 -6.52 -20.53 -3.45
CA LYS A 4 -6.45 -21.52 -4.56
C LYS A 4 -5.80 -20.96 -5.82
N ASN A 5 -5.87 -19.64 -6.04
CA ASN A 5 -5.22 -18.95 -7.16
C ASN A 5 -4.44 -17.75 -6.63
N VAL A 6 -3.31 -17.42 -7.25
CA VAL A 6 -2.49 -16.23 -6.92
C VAL A 6 -3.34 -14.94 -6.90
N CYS A 7 -4.38 -14.87 -7.73
CA CYS A 7 -5.31 -13.73 -7.76
C CYS A 7 -6.13 -13.55 -6.46
N ASP A 8 -6.38 -14.62 -5.70
CA ASP A 8 -7.13 -14.55 -4.43
C ASP A 8 -6.30 -13.87 -3.33
N ASP A 9 -4.98 -14.07 -3.30
CA ASP A 9 -4.07 -13.40 -2.36
C ASP A 9 -3.89 -11.92 -2.70
N LEU A 10 -4.04 -11.58 -3.98
CA LEU A 10 -3.86 -10.23 -4.53
C LEU A 10 -5.11 -9.34 -4.38
N LEU A 11 -6.29 -9.94 -4.38
CA LEU A 11 -7.56 -9.28 -4.03
C LEU A 11 -7.81 -9.31 -2.51
N GLY A 12 -7.19 -10.24 -1.77
CA GLY A 12 -7.81 -10.84 -0.59
C GLY A 12 -7.27 -10.42 0.78
N GLN A 13 -7.29 -9.14 1.13
CA GLN A 13 -7.35 -8.79 2.56
C GLN A 13 -8.52 -7.89 2.90
N TRP A 14 -8.72 -6.84 2.10
CA TRP A 14 -9.76 -5.87 2.36
C TRP A 14 -11.08 -6.11 1.63
N SER A 15 -11.04 -6.66 0.41
CA SER A 15 -12.23 -6.90 -0.41
C SER A 15 -12.67 -8.36 -0.44
N ALA A 16 -11.96 -9.25 0.28
CA ALA A 16 -12.37 -10.63 0.46
C ALA A 16 -13.74 -10.69 1.16
N THR A 17 -14.74 -11.27 0.49
CA THR A 17 -16.13 -11.31 0.96
C THR A 17 -16.30 -11.88 2.37
N VAL A 18 -15.45 -12.85 2.73
CA VAL A 18 -15.43 -13.49 4.06
C VAL A 18 -14.99 -12.55 5.19
N HIS A 19 -14.20 -11.52 4.88
CA HIS A 19 -13.67 -10.57 5.87
C HIS A 19 -14.43 -9.24 5.90
N LEU A 20 -15.30 -8.97 4.91
CA LEU A 20 -16.06 -7.71 4.84
C LEU A 20 -16.82 -7.34 6.12
N PRO A 21 -17.38 -8.29 6.92
CA PRO A 21 -18.02 -7.93 8.19
C PRO A 21 -17.05 -7.48 9.29
N GLU A 22 -15.80 -7.96 9.25
CA GLU A 22 -14.79 -7.71 10.29
C GLU A 22 -13.97 -6.45 10.00
N VAL A 23 -13.75 -6.15 8.73
CA VAL A 23 -12.95 -5.02 8.26
C VAL A 23 -13.40 -3.66 8.84
N PRO A 24 -14.69 -3.25 8.76
CA PRO A 24 -15.13 -1.98 9.36
C PRO A 24 -15.01 -1.97 10.88
N ARG A 25 -15.16 -3.12 11.54
CA ARG A 25 -15.03 -3.23 13.00
C ARG A 25 -13.59 -3.00 13.42
N PHE A 26 -12.64 -3.60 12.71
CA PHE A 26 -11.21 -3.42 12.94
C PHE A 26 -10.79 -1.96 12.74
N LEU A 27 -11.14 -1.36 11.59
CA LEU A 27 -10.77 0.03 11.30
C LEU A 27 -11.39 1.02 12.30
N ARG A 28 -12.64 0.78 12.71
CA ARG A 28 -13.30 1.57 13.76
C ARG A 28 -12.57 1.46 15.10
N LEU A 29 -12.11 0.27 15.49
CA LEU A 29 -11.33 0.08 16.72
C LEU A 29 -9.99 0.83 16.66
N CYS A 30 -9.27 0.74 15.54
CA CYS A 30 -8.02 1.49 15.33
C CYS A 30 -8.25 3.00 15.44
N SER A 31 -9.29 3.52 14.77
CA SER A 31 -9.67 4.92 14.82
C SER A 31 -10.01 5.38 16.23
N GLN A 32 -10.89 4.63 16.94
CA GLN A 32 -11.28 4.95 18.31
C GLN A 32 -10.09 4.92 19.27
N TRP A 33 -9.20 3.94 19.13
CA TRP A 33 -8.00 3.83 19.94
C TRP A 33 -7.06 5.02 19.75
N ARG A 34 -6.85 5.45 18.49
CA ARG A 34 -6.08 6.65 18.13
C ARG A 34 -6.73 7.90 18.73
N LYS A 35 -8.02 8.13 18.46
CA LYS A 35 -8.75 9.33 18.93
C LYS A 35 -8.82 9.47 20.44
N ALA A 36 -8.73 8.36 21.18
CA ALA A 36 -8.78 8.38 22.64
C ALA A 36 -7.56 9.05 23.30
N ASN A 37 -6.45 9.26 22.59
CA ASN A 37 -5.29 10.00 23.12
C ASN A 37 -4.45 10.60 21.97
N PRO A 38 -4.16 11.92 21.97
CA PRO A 38 -3.36 12.56 20.90
C PRO A 38 -1.95 11.97 20.76
N GLY A 39 -1.39 11.35 21.81
CA GLY A 39 -0.12 10.61 21.74
C GLY A 39 -0.22 9.19 21.23
N ARG A 40 -1.19 8.90 20.34
CA ARG A 40 -1.34 7.61 19.69
C ARG A 40 -1.46 7.80 18.20
N GLU A 41 -0.92 6.84 17.48
CA GLU A 41 -0.98 6.81 16.03
C GLU A 41 -0.99 5.37 15.53
N VAL A 42 -1.55 5.15 14.33
CA VAL A 42 -1.74 3.82 13.74
C VAL A 42 -1.14 3.76 12.34
N LEU A 43 -0.21 2.82 12.16
CA LEU A 43 0.22 2.32 10.86
C LEU A 43 -0.07 0.81 10.82
N ILE A 44 -0.80 0.36 9.80
CA ILE A 44 -1.01 -1.06 9.53
C ILE A 44 0.19 -1.57 8.72
N ILE A 45 0.79 -2.68 9.15
CA ILE A 45 1.88 -3.33 8.41
C ILE A 45 1.40 -4.69 7.94
N GLY A 46 1.38 -4.89 6.64
CA GLY A 46 1.09 -6.17 5.99
C GLY A 46 2.32 -6.72 5.29
N GLY A 47 2.33 -8.03 5.02
CA GLY A 47 3.37 -8.62 4.22
C GLY A 47 3.02 -9.97 3.62
N ASP A 48 4.04 -10.67 3.15
CA ASP A 48 3.93 -12.02 2.55
C ASP A 48 3.05 -12.09 1.28
N VAL A 49 3.16 -11.07 0.41
CA VAL A 49 2.40 -11.00 -0.85
C VAL A 49 3.28 -10.88 -2.10
N HIS A 50 4.58 -11.17 -1.97
CA HIS A 50 5.61 -10.98 -3.01
C HIS A 50 5.74 -9.55 -3.59
N GLU A 51 5.05 -8.59 -2.99
CA GLU A 51 4.90 -7.22 -3.46
C GLU A 51 5.05 -6.25 -2.31
N GLY A 52 5.26 -4.98 -2.64
CA GLY A 52 5.29 -3.90 -1.67
C GLY A 52 4.54 -2.69 -2.20
N GLY A 53 3.93 -1.92 -1.31
CA GLY A 53 3.20 -0.72 -1.69
C GLY A 53 2.41 -0.13 -0.54
N TRP A 54 1.76 0.98 -0.83
CA TRP A 54 1.02 1.74 0.16
C TRP A 54 -0.48 1.70 -0.11
N THR A 55 -1.23 1.82 0.98
CA THR A 55 -2.68 1.98 0.95
C THR A 55 -3.07 3.02 1.98
N ASP A 56 -3.75 4.08 1.54
CA ASP A 56 -4.46 4.97 2.46
C ASP A 56 -5.90 4.50 2.57
N ILE A 57 -6.37 4.32 3.81
CA ILE A 57 -7.72 3.88 4.16
C ILE A 57 -8.40 5.03 4.90
N PHE A 58 -9.56 5.47 4.45
CA PHE A 58 -10.19 6.67 4.97
C PHE A 58 -11.71 6.57 5.09
N THR A 59 -12.29 7.33 6.00
CA THR A 59 -13.75 7.43 6.15
C THR A 59 -14.37 8.14 4.96
N GLY A 60 -15.67 7.95 4.72
CA GLY A 60 -16.37 8.47 3.55
C GLY A 60 -16.29 9.99 3.40
N ASP A 61 -16.11 10.71 4.51
CA ASP A 61 -15.93 12.16 4.66
C ASP A 61 -14.46 12.62 4.68
N GLU A 62 -13.51 11.69 4.51
CA GLU A 62 -12.06 11.93 4.45
C GLU A 62 -11.47 12.59 5.71
N GLN A 63 -12.20 12.55 6.85
CA GLN A 63 -11.71 13.12 8.11
C GLN A 63 -10.69 12.23 8.80
N GLU A 64 -10.75 10.92 8.58
CA GLU A 64 -9.81 9.97 9.15
C GLU A 64 -9.03 9.27 8.06
N VAL A 65 -7.73 9.16 8.24
CA VAL A 65 -6.86 8.33 7.42
C VAL A 65 -6.12 7.36 8.32
N ILE A 66 -6.15 6.08 7.97
CA ILE A 66 -5.30 5.03 8.51
C ILE A 66 -4.45 4.54 7.34
N ARG A 67 -3.13 4.56 7.52
CA ARG A 67 -2.22 4.12 6.48
C ARG A 67 -1.86 2.65 6.66
N GLN A 68 -1.70 1.96 5.55
CA GLN A 68 -1.12 0.63 5.49
C GLN A 68 0.13 0.64 4.60
N LEU A 69 1.19 0.04 5.10
CA LEU A 69 2.36 -0.35 4.34
C LEU A 69 2.35 -1.86 4.16
N THR A 70 2.37 -2.31 2.92
CA THR A 70 2.56 -3.72 2.60
C THR A 70 4.00 -3.91 2.11
N THR A 71 4.70 -4.89 2.65
CA THR A 71 6.08 -5.19 2.23
C THR A 71 6.34 -6.68 2.30
N SER A 72 7.25 -7.17 1.47
CA SER A 72 7.56 -8.59 1.38
C SER A 72 9.06 -8.79 1.29
N ALA A 73 9.60 -9.74 2.07
CA ALA A 73 11.03 -9.89 2.31
C ALA A 73 11.88 -9.82 1.02
N ILE A 74 13.04 -9.17 1.11
CA ILE A 74 13.95 -8.96 -0.02
C ILE A 74 14.44 -10.28 -0.66
N ALA A 75 14.35 -11.40 0.07
CA ALA A 75 14.70 -12.72 -0.43
C ALA A 75 13.66 -13.33 -1.38
N ASN A 76 12.50 -12.69 -1.56
CA ASN A 76 11.43 -13.24 -2.37
C ASN A 76 11.81 -13.39 -3.85
N LYS A 77 11.25 -14.44 -4.45
CA LYS A 77 11.34 -14.65 -5.89
C LYS A 77 10.38 -13.67 -6.56
N MET A 78 10.91 -12.83 -7.44
CA MET A 78 10.05 -11.96 -8.24
C MET A 78 9.08 -12.81 -9.07
N THR A 79 7.81 -12.42 -9.07
CA THR A 79 6.79 -12.99 -9.96
C THR A 79 7.17 -12.74 -11.42
N LYS A 80 6.65 -13.55 -12.34
CA LYS A 80 6.99 -13.39 -13.76
C LYS A 80 6.50 -12.02 -14.25
N PRO A 81 7.16 -11.39 -15.24
CA PRO A 81 6.82 -10.03 -15.67
C PRO A 81 5.35 -9.81 -16.05
N HIS A 82 4.71 -10.81 -16.66
CA HIS A 82 3.29 -10.72 -17.03
C HIS A 82 2.35 -10.86 -15.82
N GLU A 83 2.72 -11.65 -14.81
CA GLU A 83 2.00 -11.77 -13.54
C GLU A 83 2.10 -10.44 -12.79
N ALA A 84 3.31 -9.91 -12.65
CA ALA A 84 3.60 -8.63 -12.00
C ALA A 84 2.86 -7.44 -12.63
N LEU A 85 2.77 -7.42 -13.97
CA LEU A 85 2.02 -6.39 -14.70
C LEU A 85 0.52 -6.52 -14.41
N ALA A 86 -0.02 -7.74 -14.47
CA ALA A 86 -1.42 -7.98 -14.14
C ALA A 86 -1.73 -7.54 -12.71
N VAL A 87 -0.85 -7.79 -11.75
CA VAL A 87 -1.11 -7.38 -10.36
C VAL A 87 -1.04 -5.87 -10.19
N THR A 88 0.04 -5.23 -10.66
CA THR A 88 0.22 -3.78 -10.50
C THR A 88 -0.94 -3.03 -11.17
N LEU A 89 -1.33 -3.45 -12.38
CA LEU A 89 -2.49 -2.88 -13.06
C LEU A 89 -3.79 -3.16 -12.31
N THR A 90 -4.00 -4.38 -11.82
CA THR A 90 -5.23 -4.70 -11.07
C THR A 90 -5.35 -3.86 -9.80
N ARG A 91 -4.26 -3.60 -9.06
CA ARG A 91 -4.32 -2.77 -7.83
C ARG A 91 -4.54 -1.28 -8.13
N SER A 92 -3.85 -0.74 -9.14
CA SER A 92 -4.03 0.66 -9.55
C SER A 92 -5.42 0.89 -10.16
N LEU A 93 -5.94 -0.06 -10.94
CA LEU A 93 -7.25 0.03 -11.56
C LEU A 93 -8.39 -0.31 -10.58
N ALA A 94 -8.21 -1.26 -9.65
CA ALA A 94 -9.18 -1.55 -8.60
C ALA A 94 -9.43 -0.32 -7.70
N SER A 95 -8.38 0.46 -7.43
CA SER A 95 -8.51 1.76 -6.75
C SER A 95 -9.36 2.76 -7.52
N SER A 96 -9.50 2.58 -8.84
CA SER A 96 -10.17 3.51 -9.76
C SER A 96 -11.60 3.07 -10.11
N TYR A 97 -11.88 1.76 -10.17
CA TYR A 97 -13.16 1.24 -10.66
C TYR A 97 -14.22 0.97 -9.58
N ASP A 98 -13.84 0.67 -8.33
CA ASP A 98 -14.81 0.34 -7.25
C ASP A 98 -15.25 1.54 -6.39
N GLY A 99 -15.07 2.78 -6.90
CA GLY A 99 -15.43 3.99 -6.16
C GLY A 99 -14.70 4.10 -4.82
N ARG A 100 -13.53 3.43 -4.71
CA ARG A 100 -12.72 3.30 -3.50
C ARG A 100 -13.39 2.57 -2.35
N ARG A 101 -14.59 1.97 -2.50
CA ARG A 101 -15.33 1.41 -1.37
C ARG A 101 -14.72 0.11 -0.87
N LEU A 102 -14.43 0.07 0.43
CA LEU A 102 -13.87 -1.08 1.14
C LEU A 102 -14.99 -1.93 1.73
N ALA A 103 -15.60 -1.43 2.81
CA ALA A 103 -16.78 -1.96 3.48
C ALA A 103 -17.34 -0.88 4.42
N GLY A 104 -18.67 -0.82 4.56
CA GLY A 104 -19.32 0.24 5.33
C GLY A 104 -19.08 1.63 4.73
N ASP A 105 -18.64 2.57 5.57
CA ASP A 105 -18.30 3.95 5.21
C ASP A 105 -16.82 4.15 4.84
N TRP A 106 -16.02 3.08 4.88
CA TRP A 106 -14.59 3.15 4.58
C TRP A 106 -14.29 3.08 3.09
N LYS A 107 -13.26 3.83 2.72
CA LYS A 107 -12.69 3.89 1.38
C LYS A 107 -11.19 3.62 1.43
N MET A 108 -10.59 3.27 0.30
CA MET A 108 -9.13 3.12 0.19
C MET A 108 -8.55 3.58 -1.14
N THR A 109 -7.25 3.86 -1.17
CA THR A 109 -6.49 4.12 -2.39
C THR A 109 -5.11 3.48 -2.30
N HIS A 110 -4.77 2.66 -3.30
CA HIS A 110 -3.47 2.02 -3.44
C HIS A 110 -2.52 2.89 -4.28
N TYR A 111 -1.26 2.98 -3.88
CA TYR A 111 -0.25 3.73 -4.63
C TYR A 111 1.18 3.21 -4.36
N ASP A 112 2.11 3.59 -5.24
CA ASP A 112 3.55 3.25 -5.14
C ASP A 112 3.81 1.73 -4.98
N TRP A 113 3.06 0.90 -5.70
CA TRP A 113 3.19 -0.56 -5.69
C TRP A 113 4.35 -1.05 -6.56
N THR A 114 5.00 -2.11 -6.10
CA THR A 114 6.10 -2.78 -6.79
C THR A 114 6.04 -4.29 -6.62
N ASN A 115 6.47 -5.02 -7.65
CA ASN A 115 6.73 -6.46 -7.61
C ASN A 115 8.22 -6.79 -7.37
N PHE A 116 9.05 -5.76 -7.18
CA PHE A 116 10.46 -5.95 -6.85
C PHE A 116 10.63 -6.48 -5.43
N ARG A 117 11.77 -7.10 -5.17
CA ARG A 117 12.18 -7.50 -3.82
C ARG A 117 12.19 -6.27 -2.94
N ASN A 118 11.54 -6.30 -1.78
CA ASN A 118 11.40 -5.09 -1.00
C ASN A 118 11.57 -5.32 0.50
N TYR A 119 11.66 -4.23 1.24
CA TYR A 119 11.53 -4.21 2.69
C TYR A 119 11.06 -2.82 3.11
N ALA A 120 10.58 -2.72 4.34
CA ALA A 120 10.22 -1.45 4.95
C ALA A 120 11.17 -1.09 6.09
N THR A 121 11.49 0.19 6.22
CA THR A 121 12.00 0.76 7.47
C THR A 121 10.88 1.57 8.11
N VAL A 122 10.67 1.36 9.41
CA VAL A 122 9.61 2.03 10.18
C VAL A 122 10.27 2.73 11.35
N GLU A 123 9.95 3.99 11.53
CA GLU A 123 10.44 4.85 12.60
C GLU A 123 9.24 5.44 13.33
N CYS A 124 9.25 5.34 14.66
CA CYS A 124 8.19 5.86 15.51
C CYS A 124 8.75 6.99 16.37
N PHE A 125 8.12 8.14 16.31
CA PHE A 125 8.47 9.32 17.08
C PHE A 125 7.33 9.67 18.00
N ASN A 126 7.65 10.03 19.24
CA ASN A 126 6.71 10.70 20.12
C ASN A 126 7.21 12.14 20.25
N GLY A 127 6.36 13.12 19.94
CA GLY A 127 6.74 14.53 20.11
C GLY A 127 7.07 14.87 21.57
N ASP A 128 8.16 15.61 21.76
CA ASP A 128 8.48 16.24 23.05
C ASP A 128 7.72 17.57 23.18
N GLY A 129 6.77 17.65 24.13
CA GLY A 129 6.00 18.89 24.37
C GLY A 129 4.59 18.65 24.92
N PRO A 130 3.75 19.71 25.03
CA PRO A 130 2.37 19.61 25.50
C PRO A 130 1.40 18.99 24.46
N ASN A 131 1.72 19.08 23.16
CA ASN A 131 1.00 18.44 22.06
C ASN A 131 1.75 17.18 21.59
N ARG A 132 1.85 16.16 22.46
CA ARG A 132 2.64 14.93 22.24
C ARG A 132 2.09 14.07 21.12
N ASP A 133 2.06 14.56 19.89
CA ASP A 133 1.53 13.78 18.78
C ASP A 133 2.51 12.65 18.45
N ALA A 134 2.01 11.43 18.41
CA ALA A 134 2.78 10.29 17.94
C ALA A 134 2.83 10.35 16.40
N VAL A 135 4.01 10.22 15.82
CA VAL A 135 4.21 10.20 14.37
C VAL A 135 4.89 8.89 14.00
N ILE A 136 4.32 8.20 13.02
CA ILE A 136 4.93 7.01 12.44
C ILE A 136 5.37 7.36 11.03
N SER A 137 6.68 7.29 10.79
CA SER A 137 7.28 7.37 9.46
C SER A 137 7.60 5.97 8.98
N ALA A 138 7.30 5.68 7.72
CA ALA A 138 7.79 4.47 7.11
C ALA A 138 8.22 4.68 5.67
N GLN A 139 9.17 3.87 5.22
CA GLN A 139 9.78 3.93 3.90
C GLN A 139 9.79 2.56 3.26
N LEU A 140 9.34 2.50 2.00
CA LEU A 140 9.45 1.31 1.16
C LEU A 140 10.75 1.36 0.34
N VAL A 141 11.56 0.32 0.46
CA VAL A 141 12.79 0.13 -0.31
C VAL A 141 12.63 -1.10 -1.20
N ALA A 142 12.97 -0.96 -2.48
CA ALA A 142 12.84 -2.01 -3.47
C ALA A 142 14.17 -2.28 -4.20
N SER A 143 14.36 -3.52 -4.66
CA SER A 143 15.51 -3.97 -5.42
C SER A 143 15.10 -4.85 -6.60
N ASP A 144 15.67 -4.58 -7.75
CA ASP A 144 15.59 -5.44 -8.93
C ASP A 144 16.61 -6.60 -8.90
N GLY A 145 17.39 -6.70 -7.82
CA GLY A 145 18.49 -7.64 -7.64
C GLY A 145 19.86 -7.08 -8.00
N VAL A 146 19.94 -5.85 -8.52
CA VAL A 146 21.18 -5.14 -8.87
C VAL A 146 21.25 -3.78 -8.17
N GLU A 147 20.18 -2.99 -8.25
CA GLU A 147 20.07 -1.66 -7.65
C GLU A 147 19.08 -1.66 -6.48
N LEU A 148 19.31 -0.77 -5.52
CA LEU A 148 18.34 -0.43 -4.47
C LEU A 148 17.72 0.92 -4.79
N SER A 149 16.40 0.98 -4.73
CA SER A 149 15.62 2.19 -4.99
C SER A 149 14.66 2.46 -3.84
N ARG A 150 14.71 3.68 -3.31
CA ARG A 150 13.68 4.19 -2.40
C ARG A 150 12.46 4.55 -3.25
N LEU A 151 11.36 3.85 -3.07
CA LEU A 151 10.14 4.14 -3.81
C LEU A 151 9.43 5.35 -3.21
N LYS A 152 9.16 5.33 -1.90
CA LYS A 152 8.65 6.49 -1.16
C LYS A 152 8.69 6.31 0.34
N ALA A 153 8.65 7.43 1.06
CA ALA A 153 8.40 7.46 2.49
C ALA A 153 7.18 8.32 2.80
N HIS A 154 6.49 7.95 3.87
CA HIS A 154 5.27 8.62 4.31
C HIS A 154 5.21 8.70 5.82
N CYS A 155 4.73 9.83 6.31
CA CYS A 155 4.46 10.07 7.72
C CYS A 155 2.95 10.22 7.95
N THR A 156 2.46 9.74 9.08
CA THR A 156 1.02 9.75 9.42
C THR A 156 0.42 11.15 9.60
N ASP A 157 1.26 12.17 9.77
CA ASP A 157 0.90 13.57 9.97
C ASP A 157 0.85 14.41 8.69
N GLU A 158 1.18 13.85 7.51
CA GLU A 158 1.12 14.56 6.23
C GLU A 158 -0.29 14.45 5.59
N PRO A 159 -1.09 15.55 5.49
CA PRO A 159 -2.45 15.51 4.94
C PRO A 159 -2.50 15.37 3.41
N ILE A 160 -3.48 14.60 2.93
CA ILE A 160 -3.67 14.14 1.53
C ILE A 160 -3.81 15.26 0.47
N LYS A 161 -4.10 16.52 0.83
CA LYS A 161 -4.53 17.54 -0.15
C LYS A 161 -3.53 17.86 -1.26
N SER A 162 -2.24 17.53 -1.13
CA SER A 162 -1.24 17.77 -2.17
C SER A 162 -1.13 16.66 -3.24
N TRP A 163 -1.79 15.51 -3.05
CA TRP A 163 -1.55 14.32 -3.90
C TRP A 163 -2.66 14.00 -4.90
N GLN A 164 -3.80 14.68 -4.83
CA GLN A 164 -4.84 14.60 -5.86
C GLN A 164 -4.42 15.45 -7.07
N MET A 165 -3.82 14.81 -8.09
CA MET A 165 -3.99 15.07 -9.55
C MET A 165 -2.76 14.65 -10.39
N HIS A 166 -1.55 14.50 -9.82
CA HIS A 166 -0.35 14.27 -10.64
C HIS A 166 0.17 12.82 -10.70
N ALA A 167 -0.12 11.95 -9.73
CA ALA A 167 0.51 10.63 -9.61
C ALA A 167 -0.11 9.56 -10.54
N LEU A 168 -1.43 9.59 -10.75
CA LEU A 168 -2.15 8.54 -11.49
C LEU A 168 -1.75 8.40 -12.96
N ALA A 169 -1.24 9.46 -13.60
CA ALA A 169 -0.81 9.41 -15.01
C ALA A 169 0.69 9.15 -15.20
N LYS A 170 1.54 9.49 -14.22
CA LYS A 170 3.00 9.35 -14.33
C LYS A 170 3.52 8.01 -13.82
N ASP A 171 2.96 7.46 -12.75
CA ASP A 171 3.52 6.26 -12.11
C ASP A 171 3.13 4.97 -12.83
N ALA A 172 1.90 4.89 -13.36
CA ALA A 172 1.48 3.78 -14.22
C ALA A 172 2.34 3.71 -15.50
N ALA A 173 2.66 4.85 -16.11
CA ALA A 173 3.52 4.90 -17.30
C ALA A 173 5.00 4.58 -16.98
N GLY A 174 5.52 5.05 -15.84
CA GLY A 174 6.91 4.84 -15.43
C GLY A 174 7.24 3.40 -15.03
N HIS A 175 6.36 2.76 -14.26
CA HIS A 175 6.55 1.36 -13.84
C HIS A 175 6.35 0.37 -14.99
N VAL A 176 5.36 0.60 -15.86
CA VAL A 176 5.17 -0.20 -17.09
C VAL A 176 6.38 -0.08 -18.00
N TYR A 177 6.92 1.14 -18.18
CA TYR A 177 8.08 1.36 -19.05
C TYR A 177 9.36 0.67 -18.53
N ARG A 178 9.63 0.71 -17.21
CA ARG A 178 10.81 0.01 -16.63
C ARG A 178 10.66 -1.51 -16.64
N GLY A 179 9.46 -2.04 -16.37
CA GLY A 179 9.16 -3.47 -16.48
C GLY A 179 9.27 -4.00 -17.92
N PHE A 180 8.88 -3.20 -18.92
CA PHE A 180 9.08 -3.54 -20.33
C PHE A 180 10.56 -3.56 -20.70
N LYS A 181 11.34 -2.56 -20.25
CA LYS A 181 12.76 -2.44 -20.61
C LYS A 181 13.62 -3.56 -20.03
N SER A 182 13.30 -4.06 -18.82
CA SER A 182 13.99 -5.21 -18.21
C SER A 182 13.58 -6.56 -18.80
N ALA A 183 12.39 -6.66 -19.43
CA ALA A 183 11.89 -7.88 -20.08
C ALA A 183 12.31 -8.00 -21.56
N MET A 184 12.66 -6.90 -22.24
CA MET A 184 13.02 -6.90 -23.67
C MET A 184 14.34 -7.58 -24.09
N PRO A 185 15.38 -7.79 -23.25
CA PRO A 185 16.60 -8.43 -23.74
C PRO A 185 16.44 -9.90 -24.15
N LYS A 186 15.25 -10.52 -23.96
CA LYS A 186 15.00 -11.94 -24.22
C LYS A 186 14.04 -12.23 -25.39
N PHE A 187 13.51 -11.21 -26.06
CA PHE A 187 12.52 -11.40 -27.15
C PHE A 187 13.03 -10.99 -28.54
N PHE A 188 14.19 -10.34 -28.62
CA PHE A 188 14.90 -10.08 -29.88
C PHE A 188 16.34 -10.59 -29.75
N GLY A 189 16.48 -11.90 -29.93
CA GLY A 189 17.74 -12.63 -30.02
C GLY A 189 17.49 -13.94 -30.76
#